data_AF-A0A078KT47-F1
#
_entry.id   AF-A0A078KT47-F1
#
_cell.length_a   1.000
_cell.length_b   1.000
_cell.length_c   1.000
_cell.angle_alpha   90.00
_cell.angle_beta   90.00
_cell.angle_gamma   90.00
#
_symmetry.space_group_name_H-M   'P 1'
#
loop_
_entity.id
_entity.type
_entity.pdbx_description
1 polymer ?
#
loop_
_entity_poly.entity_id
_entity_poly.type
_entity_poly.pdbx_seq_one_letter_code
_entity_poly.pdbx_strand_id
1 'polypeptide(L)'
;MKLLKEEPRHFSQWLHDRQESSDFPPRYYFGHYIQERFATAENNAKKVTITSLREHQVKAILPRARHQYQILAWYQSQEVSYKAHFVVLASGHLPATLFADYQALTNFQPNPWNLNAYNNLSSHSHVAIIGSHLSAIDVALKLSSQNHQGRISMVSRNGLLSAVRSQQHKHQMQFLTSDNIRRILNQKDPRELLPELIHLFSKEMGPYLPNPSLSETLTKLKKIAPLKRLNWEIRNAETNRLNWQLVLSSFYQLLYRLWPKIPFACQSEFLEKHASLMFSFLCAFPLKSAYILQAMMQRQQLSVHKGFIGIEPCSGQFLIHLKQQRPLICDYLICATGSGTQAAAQPLLAEMLKRKIIKEHPLGGICINPTNHQILTDKQEHPGFYALGDLVKGARFRIIELGQIVEQAALISQHILKSFSPATS
;
A
#
# COMPACT_ATOMS: atom_id res chain seq x y z
N MET A 1 11.33 7.56 7.71
CA MET A 1 10.74 7.54 6.36
C MET A 1 11.82 7.96 5.37
N LYS A 2 12.09 7.20 4.30
CA LYS A 2 13.22 7.46 3.39
C LYS A 2 12.73 8.11 2.10
N LEU A 3 13.06 9.38 1.91
CA LEU A 3 12.78 10.13 0.65
C LEU A 3 14.07 10.38 -0.13
N LEU A 4 15.15 10.74 0.56
CA LEU A 4 16.46 10.93 -0.03
C LEU A 4 17.25 9.62 0.08
N LYS A 5 17.74 9.11 -1.04
CA LYS A 5 18.46 7.83 -1.09
C LYS A 5 19.73 7.86 -0.25
N GLU A 6 20.50 8.94 -0.35
CA GLU A 6 21.79 9.12 0.33
C GLU A 6 21.63 9.58 1.79
N GLU A 7 20.46 10.13 2.15
CA GLU A 7 20.19 10.67 3.49
C GLU A 7 18.93 10.02 4.12
N PRO A 8 19.01 8.73 4.49
CA PRO A 8 17.84 7.96 4.93
C PRO A 8 17.21 8.45 6.25
N ARG A 9 17.90 9.33 6.99
CA ARG A 9 17.43 9.93 8.26
C ARG A 9 17.01 11.39 8.14
N HIS A 10 17.04 11.97 6.94
CA HIS A 10 16.80 13.42 6.75
C HIS A 10 15.43 13.88 7.27
N PHE A 11 14.36 13.09 7.10
CA PHE A 11 13.05 13.46 7.67
C PHE A 11 13.06 13.50 9.20
N SER A 12 13.76 12.56 9.86
CA SER A 12 13.87 12.54 11.32
C SER A 12 14.69 13.71 11.84
N GLN A 13 15.75 14.10 11.13
CA GLN A 13 16.54 15.30 11.43
C GLN A 13 15.70 16.57 11.23
N TRP A 14 15.01 16.70 10.08
CA TRP A 14 14.14 17.82 9.77
C TRP A 14 13.02 18.07 10.81
N LEU A 15 12.49 16.99 11.40
CA LEU A 15 11.54 17.05 12.51
C LEU A 15 12.21 17.49 13.82
N HIS A 16 13.38 16.92 14.11
CA HIS A 16 14.14 17.26 15.32
C HIS A 16 14.53 18.74 15.35
N ASP A 17 14.96 19.30 14.22
CA ASP A 17 15.34 20.71 14.07
C ASP A 17 14.15 21.66 14.35
N ARG A 18 12.90 21.16 14.24
CA ARG A 18 11.67 21.90 14.55
C ARG A 18 11.19 21.69 15.99
N GLN A 19 11.98 21.02 16.81
CA GLN A 19 11.61 20.59 18.18
C GLN A 19 10.39 19.65 18.23
N GLU A 20 9.97 19.12 17.09
CA GLU A 20 8.88 18.17 16.96
C GLU A 20 9.45 16.75 17.10
N SER A 21 9.58 16.26 18.33
CA SER A 21 10.09 14.91 18.59
C SER A 21 8.94 13.92 18.85
N SER A 22 8.62 13.12 17.84
CA SER A 22 7.73 11.97 17.98
C SER A 22 8.23 10.85 17.08
N ASP A 23 8.29 9.63 17.61
CA ASP A 23 8.51 8.42 16.81
C ASP A 23 7.42 8.21 15.74
N PHE A 24 6.25 8.83 15.96
CA PHE A 24 5.08 8.77 15.09
C PHE A 24 4.52 10.18 14.88
N PRO A 25 5.19 11.00 14.07
CA PRO A 25 4.71 12.34 13.76
C PRO A 25 3.38 12.23 12.98
N PRO A 26 2.41 13.13 13.23
CA PRO A 26 1.25 13.28 12.38
C PRO A 26 1.60 13.36 10.88
N ARG A 27 0.74 12.82 10.02
CA ARG A 27 1.00 12.75 8.57
C ARG A 27 1.21 14.12 7.91
N TYR A 28 0.62 15.19 8.47
CA TYR A 28 0.76 16.54 7.91
C TYR A 28 2.21 17.06 7.97
N TYR A 29 2.99 16.72 9.00
CA TYR A 29 4.41 17.05 9.05
C TYR A 29 5.17 16.45 7.87
N PHE A 30 4.86 15.19 7.54
CA PHE A 30 5.47 14.55 6.38
C PHE A 30 5.04 15.20 5.06
N GLY A 31 3.80 15.70 4.99
CA GLY A 31 3.32 16.52 3.87
C GLY A 31 4.12 17.81 3.69
N HIS A 32 4.32 18.59 4.75
CA HIS A 32 5.15 19.81 4.73
C HIS A 32 6.59 19.50 4.35
N TYR A 33 7.15 18.43 4.91
CA TYR A 33 8.49 17.98 4.57
C TYR A 33 8.65 17.73 3.06
N ILE A 34 7.71 17.00 2.43
CA ILE A 34 7.76 16.76 0.98
C ILE A 34 7.66 18.08 0.19
N GLN A 35 6.77 18.99 0.60
CA GLN A 35 6.62 20.29 -0.06
C GLN A 35 7.92 21.09 -0.03
N GLU A 36 8.59 21.17 1.12
CA GLU A 36 9.88 21.84 1.25
C GLU A 36 10.98 21.17 0.41
N ARG A 37 10.99 19.83 0.34
CA ARG A 37 11.94 19.09 -0.50
C ARG A 37 11.69 19.30 -1.98
N PHE A 38 10.44 19.40 -2.41
CA PHE A 38 10.10 19.74 -3.78
C PHE A 38 10.56 21.15 -4.14
N ALA A 39 10.26 22.16 -3.31
CA ALA A 39 10.71 23.53 -3.51
C ALA A 39 12.25 23.65 -3.54
N THR A 40 12.95 22.89 -2.69
CA THR A 40 14.42 22.83 -2.69
C THR A 40 14.95 22.23 -3.98
N ALA A 41 14.35 21.12 -4.46
CA ALA A 41 14.74 20.49 -5.70
C ALA A 41 14.50 21.43 -6.90
N GLU A 42 13.40 22.17 -6.91
CA GLU A 42 13.07 23.17 -7.93
C GLU A 42 14.09 24.31 -7.96
N ASN A 43 14.41 24.89 -6.80
CA ASN A 43 15.42 25.96 -6.68
C ASN A 43 16.83 25.52 -7.09
N ASN A 44 17.18 24.24 -6.87
CA ASN A 44 18.47 23.68 -7.24
C ASN A 44 18.57 23.34 -8.74
N ALA A 45 17.43 23.25 -9.43
CA ALA A 45 17.34 22.83 -10.82
C ALA A 45 17.69 23.95 -11.81
N LYS A 46 18.79 24.70 -11.58
CA LYS A 46 19.16 25.93 -12.31
C LYS A 46 19.34 25.78 -13.83
N LYS A 47 19.50 24.54 -14.32
CA LYS A 47 19.74 24.22 -15.73
C LYS A 47 18.50 23.66 -16.45
N VAL A 48 17.36 23.55 -15.77
CA VAL A 48 16.12 23.04 -16.35
C VAL A 48 14.95 23.94 -15.96
N THR A 49 14.03 24.15 -16.89
CA THR A 49 12.78 24.84 -16.58
C THR A 49 11.79 23.82 -16.01
N ILE A 50 11.31 24.07 -14.80
CA ILE A 50 10.25 23.29 -14.16
C ILE A 50 8.97 24.10 -14.24
N THR A 51 7.89 23.48 -14.73
CA THR A 51 6.57 24.10 -14.80
C THR A 51 5.57 23.22 -14.04
N SER A 52 5.05 23.74 -12.93
CA SER A 52 4.01 23.07 -12.15
C SER A 52 2.63 23.49 -12.66
N LEU A 53 1.96 22.58 -13.34
CA LEU A 53 0.60 22.77 -13.86
C LEU A 53 -0.42 22.24 -12.85
N ARG A 54 -1.14 23.13 -12.16
CA ARG A 54 -2.18 22.80 -11.18
C ARG A 54 -3.56 22.84 -11.80
N GLU A 55 -4.47 21.98 -11.35
CA GLU A 55 -5.84 21.89 -11.88
C GLU A 55 -5.93 21.41 -13.34
N HIS A 56 -4.82 20.91 -13.89
CA HIS A 56 -4.80 20.26 -15.20
C HIS A 56 -5.13 18.78 -15.05
N GLN A 57 -6.36 18.40 -15.37
CA GLN A 57 -6.78 17.00 -15.34
C GLN A 57 -6.46 16.31 -16.67
N VAL A 58 -5.41 15.49 -16.68
CA VAL A 58 -5.03 14.72 -17.88
C VAL A 58 -6.15 13.76 -18.27
N LYS A 59 -6.65 13.91 -19.50
CA LYS A 59 -7.72 13.07 -20.06
C LYS A 59 -7.21 11.98 -21.00
N ALA A 60 -6.12 12.25 -21.72
CA ALA A 60 -5.55 11.31 -22.68
C ALA A 60 -4.06 11.58 -22.90
N ILE A 61 -3.32 10.51 -23.17
CA ILE A 61 -1.92 10.54 -23.62
C ILE A 61 -1.89 9.83 -24.96
N LEU A 62 -1.41 10.52 -26.00
CA LEU A 62 -1.43 10.06 -27.38
C LEU A 62 0.00 9.93 -27.89
N PRO A 63 0.50 8.70 -28.11
CA PRO A 63 1.74 8.48 -28.84
C PRO A 63 1.59 9.00 -30.27
N ARG A 64 2.51 9.85 -30.72
CA ARG A 64 2.52 10.43 -32.08
C ARG A 64 3.66 9.86 -32.92
N ALA A 65 4.84 9.72 -32.33
CA ALA A 65 6.01 9.07 -32.91
C ALA A 65 6.93 8.56 -31.79
N ARG A 66 8.10 8.01 -32.15
CA ARG A 66 9.12 7.62 -31.17
C ARG A 66 9.54 8.83 -30.35
N HIS A 67 9.48 8.72 -29.01
CA HIS A 67 9.73 9.83 -28.08
C HIS A 67 8.88 11.08 -28.37
N GLN A 68 7.64 10.92 -28.84
CA GLN A 68 6.74 12.06 -29.06
C GLN A 68 5.34 11.72 -28.58
N TYR A 69 4.92 12.39 -27.52
CA TYR A 69 3.63 12.24 -26.89
C TYR A 69 2.88 13.57 -26.90
N GLN A 70 1.59 13.50 -27.20
CA GLN A 70 0.65 14.59 -26.97
C GLN A 70 -0.17 14.28 -25.73
N ILE A 71 -0.25 15.21 -24.79
CA ILE A 71 -1.00 15.08 -23.55
C ILE A 71 -2.19 16.03 -23.64
N LEU A 72 -3.39 15.49 -23.63
CA LEU A 72 -4.61 16.28 -23.58
C LEU A 72 -5.09 16.37 -22.13
N ALA A 73 -5.46 17.56 -21.69
CA ALA A 73 -5.96 17.80 -20.34
C ALA A 73 -7.13 18.79 -20.35
N TRP A 74 -7.93 18.76 -19.28
CA TRP A 74 -8.90 19.80 -18.96
C TRP A 74 -8.26 20.82 -18.03
N TYR A 75 -8.48 22.11 -18.31
CA TYR A 75 -8.11 23.22 -17.46
C TYR A 75 -9.18 24.30 -17.58
N GLN A 76 -9.78 24.70 -16.46
CA GLN A 76 -10.87 25.71 -16.44
C GLN A 76 -11.99 25.39 -17.46
N SER A 77 -12.40 24.11 -17.54
CA SER A 77 -13.40 23.61 -18.49
C SER A 77 -13.03 23.73 -19.98
N GLN A 78 -11.78 24.09 -20.30
CA GLN A 78 -11.24 24.12 -21.65
C GLN A 78 -10.27 22.97 -21.86
N GLU A 79 -10.21 22.50 -23.10
CA GLU A 79 -9.23 21.51 -23.51
C GLU A 79 -7.90 22.18 -23.83
N VAL A 80 -6.83 21.69 -23.20
CA VAL A 80 -5.46 22.13 -23.44
C VAL A 80 -4.60 20.95 -23.88
N SER A 81 -3.54 21.24 -24.65
CA SER A 81 -2.65 20.21 -25.21
C SER A 81 -1.18 20.54 -24.91
N TYR A 82 -0.45 19.53 -24.44
CA TYR A 82 0.99 19.60 -24.22
C TYR A 82 1.73 18.59 -25.10
N LYS A 83 3.02 18.85 -25.35
CA LYS A 83 3.92 17.92 -26.03
C LYS A 83 5.00 17.48 -25.06
N ALA A 84 5.37 16.20 -25.10
CA ALA A 84 6.43 15.64 -24.27
C ALA A 84 7.22 14.58 -25.03
N HIS A 85 8.52 14.49 -24.74
CA HIS A 85 9.36 13.41 -25.26
C HIS A 85 9.35 12.16 -24.37
N PHE A 86 9.22 12.40 -23.06
CA PHE A 86 9.15 11.38 -22.03
C PHE A 86 7.91 11.62 -21.18
N VAL A 87 7.26 10.55 -20.74
CA VAL A 87 6.09 10.60 -19.87
C VAL A 87 6.29 9.64 -18.71
N VAL A 88 6.02 10.09 -17.48
CA VAL A 88 6.08 9.26 -16.28
C VAL A 88 4.73 9.30 -15.59
N LEU A 89 4.06 8.16 -15.50
CA LEU A 89 2.82 8.02 -14.73
C LEU A 89 3.13 7.84 -13.24
N ALA A 90 2.77 8.85 -12.46
CA ALA A 90 2.92 8.88 -11.00
C ALA A 90 1.59 9.30 -10.31
N SER A 91 0.45 8.78 -10.80
CA SER A 91 -0.89 9.22 -10.35
C SER A 91 -1.37 8.66 -9.00
N GLY A 92 -0.48 8.01 -8.25
CA GLY A 92 -0.79 7.50 -6.91
C GLY A 92 -1.54 6.17 -6.90
N HIS A 93 -2.42 6.00 -5.92
CA HIS A 93 -3.16 4.76 -5.69
C HIS A 93 -4.33 4.59 -6.66
N LEU A 94 -4.58 3.35 -7.08
CA LEU A 94 -5.80 3.03 -7.82
C LEU A 94 -7.03 3.10 -6.88
N PRO A 95 -8.16 3.62 -7.36
CA PRO A 95 -9.42 3.63 -6.60
C PRO A 95 -9.85 2.21 -6.23
N ALA A 96 -10.36 2.03 -5.01
CA ALA A 96 -11.03 0.79 -4.64
C ALA A 96 -12.38 0.70 -5.38
N THR A 97 -12.62 -0.42 -6.07
CA THR A 97 -13.85 -0.65 -6.85
C THR A 97 -14.86 -1.55 -6.15
N LEU A 98 -14.52 -2.06 -4.96
CA LEU A 98 -15.46 -2.83 -4.16
C LEU A 98 -16.68 -1.97 -3.85
N PHE A 99 -17.86 -2.51 -4.17
CA PHE A 99 -19.15 -1.88 -3.90
C PHE A 99 -19.37 -0.55 -4.64
N ALA A 100 -18.86 -0.46 -5.88
CA ALA A 100 -19.05 0.72 -6.74
C ALA A 100 -20.53 1.07 -6.94
N ASP A 101 -21.42 0.07 -6.98
CA ASP A 101 -22.86 0.26 -7.18
C ASP A 101 -23.54 1.02 -6.02
N TYR A 102 -22.90 1.10 -4.85
CA TYR A 102 -23.43 1.80 -3.67
C TYR A 102 -22.90 3.22 -3.51
N GLN A 103 -22.07 3.72 -4.44
CA GLN A 103 -21.47 5.06 -4.34
C GLN A 103 -22.49 6.21 -4.24
N ALA A 104 -23.72 6.01 -4.72
CA ALA A 104 -24.79 6.99 -4.62
C ALA A 104 -25.45 7.06 -3.23
N LEU A 105 -25.21 6.08 -2.34
CA LEU A 105 -25.80 6.04 -1.00
C LEU A 105 -25.04 6.98 -0.06
N THR A 106 -25.77 7.88 0.60
CA THR A 106 -25.19 8.91 1.48
C THR A 106 -24.53 8.36 2.74
N ASN A 107 -24.92 7.17 3.17
CA ASN A 107 -24.38 6.46 4.33
C ASN A 107 -23.29 5.44 3.97
N PHE A 108 -22.85 5.41 2.70
CA PHE A 108 -21.70 4.63 2.24
C PHE A 108 -20.52 5.55 1.89
N GLN A 109 -19.35 5.30 2.49
CA GLN A 109 -18.13 6.02 2.21
C GLN A 109 -17.08 5.10 1.55
N PRO A 110 -16.85 5.19 0.23
CA PRO A 110 -15.90 4.32 -0.49
C PRO A 110 -14.43 4.68 -0.23
N ASN A 111 -14.15 5.93 0.22
CA ASN A 111 -12.81 6.41 0.51
C ASN A 111 -12.70 6.85 1.98
N PRO A 112 -11.93 6.15 2.83
CA PRO A 112 -11.87 6.46 4.26
C PRO A 112 -11.15 7.80 4.54
N TRP A 113 -10.51 8.41 3.54
CA TRP A 113 -9.79 9.67 3.66
C TRP A 113 -10.60 10.90 3.26
N ASN A 114 -11.87 10.73 2.88
CA ASN A 114 -12.76 11.87 2.66
C ASN A 114 -13.12 12.49 4.01
N LEU A 115 -12.44 13.58 4.38
CA LEU A 115 -12.61 14.24 5.68
C LEU A 115 -14.06 14.72 5.90
N ASN A 116 -14.75 15.12 4.83
CA ASN A 116 -16.11 15.63 4.90
C ASN A 116 -17.14 14.51 5.16
N ALA A 117 -16.80 13.25 4.86
CA ALA A 117 -17.70 12.11 5.04
C ALA A 117 -18.10 11.85 6.50
N TYR A 118 -17.30 12.34 7.45
CA TYR A 118 -17.51 12.13 8.87
C TYR A 118 -18.33 13.25 9.54
N ASN A 119 -18.57 14.37 8.85
CA ASN A 119 -19.19 15.55 9.45
C ASN A 119 -20.68 15.34 9.76
N ASN A 120 -21.37 14.53 8.94
CA ASN A 120 -22.80 14.26 9.07
C ASN A 120 -23.10 12.92 9.76
N LEU A 121 -22.06 12.24 10.24
CA LEU A 121 -22.19 10.94 10.90
C LEU A 121 -22.67 11.16 12.34
N SER A 122 -23.85 10.64 12.67
CA SER A 122 -24.38 10.70 14.05
C SER A 122 -23.43 10.00 15.02
N SER A 123 -23.23 10.61 16.19
CA SER A 123 -22.36 10.06 17.24
C SER A 123 -22.86 8.72 17.78
N HIS A 124 -24.12 8.33 17.55
CA HIS A 124 -24.70 7.08 18.08
C HIS A 124 -24.92 5.99 17.01
N SER A 125 -24.71 6.30 15.73
CA SER A 125 -24.89 5.34 14.64
C SER A 125 -23.97 4.12 14.78
N HIS A 126 -24.44 2.95 14.39
CA HIS A 126 -23.56 1.79 14.22
C HIS A 126 -22.77 1.95 12.92
N VAL A 127 -21.46 2.10 13.03
CA VAL A 127 -20.54 2.18 11.89
C VAL A 127 -19.86 0.84 11.64
N ALA A 128 -19.98 0.32 10.43
CA ALA A 128 -19.18 -0.80 9.97
C ALA A 128 -18.02 -0.33 9.07
N ILE A 129 -16.85 -0.93 9.28
CA ILE A 129 -15.63 -0.65 8.54
C ILE A 129 -15.23 -1.93 7.79
N ILE A 130 -15.19 -1.88 6.47
CA ILE A 130 -14.74 -3.02 5.64
C ILE A 130 -13.22 -3.02 5.59
N GLY A 131 -12.62 -3.96 6.29
CA GLY A 131 -11.18 -4.04 6.54
C GLY A 131 -10.87 -4.13 8.03
N SER A 132 -9.67 -4.60 8.35
CA SER A 132 -9.20 -4.72 9.74
C SER A 132 -7.71 -4.36 9.89
N HIS A 133 -7.11 -3.76 8.88
CA HIS A 133 -5.70 -3.33 8.89
C HIS A 133 -5.60 -1.82 9.18
N LEU A 134 -4.43 -1.23 8.88
CA LEU A 134 -4.08 0.15 9.25
C LEU A 134 -5.14 1.19 8.87
N SER A 135 -5.70 1.16 7.65
CA SER A 135 -6.75 2.11 7.26
C SER A 135 -8.03 1.96 8.10
N ALA A 136 -8.43 0.74 8.44
CA ALA A 136 -9.60 0.52 9.30
C ALA A 136 -9.34 0.99 10.74
N ILE A 137 -8.13 0.76 11.24
CA ILE A 137 -7.66 1.26 12.53
C ILE A 137 -7.69 2.79 12.56
N ASP A 138 -7.16 3.46 11.54
CA ASP A 138 -7.18 4.92 11.43
C ASP A 138 -8.61 5.47 11.44
N VAL A 139 -9.55 4.81 10.76
CA VAL A 139 -10.98 5.18 10.79
C VAL A 139 -11.56 5.02 12.21
N ALA A 140 -11.30 3.90 12.89
CA ALA A 140 -11.81 3.72 14.25
C ALA A 140 -11.21 4.73 15.25
N LEU A 141 -9.93 5.06 15.12
CA LEU A 141 -9.28 6.10 15.92
C LEU A 141 -9.87 7.49 15.61
N LYS A 142 -10.19 7.77 14.34
CA LYS A 142 -10.85 9.02 13.93
C LYS A 142 -12.25 9.13 14.52
N LEU A 143 -13.06 8.08 14.48
CA LEU A 143 -14.38 8.06 15.12
C LEU A 143 -14.26 8.27 16.64
N SER A 144 -13.29 7.62 17.28
CA SER A 144 -13.00 7.80 18.71
C SER A 144 -12.62 9.24 19.04
N SER A 145 -11.75 9.89 18.23
CA SER A 145 -11.36 11.29 18.46
C SER A 145 -12.47 12.30 18.18
N GLN A 146 -13.53 11.89 17.48
CA GLN A 146 -14.76 12.67 17.29
C GLN A 146 -15.83 12.37 18.35
N ASN A 147 -15.48 11.68 19.44
CA ASN A 147 -16.40 11.30 20.52
C ASN A 147 -17.61 10.46 20.06
N HIS A 148 -17.44 9.66 19.00
CA HIS A 148 -18.46 8.71 18.59
C HIS A 148 -18.75 7.71 19.73
N GLN A 149 -20.02 7.54 20.07
CA GLN A 149 -20.55 6.67 21.13
C GLN A 149 -21.19 5.38 20.58
N GLY A 150 -21.56 5.37 19.29
CA GLY A 150 -22.13 4.23 18.61
C GLY A 150 -21.19 3.03 18.51
N ARG A 151 -21.77 1.89 18.13
CA ARG A 151 -21.03 0.64 17.91
C ARG A 151 -20.16 0.76 16.66
N ILE A 152 -18.98 0.14 16.70
CA ILE A 152 -18.05 0.04 15.59
C ILE A 152 -17.77 -1.43 15.31
N SER A 153 -17.99 -1.85 14.07
CA SER A 153 -17.70 -3.21 13.62
C SER A 153 -16.70 -3.21 12.47
N MET A 154 -15.49 -3.70 12.72
CA MET A 154 -14.55 -4.01 11.64
C MET A 154 -14.88 -5.39 11.07
N VAL A 155 -15.07 -5.49 9.77
CA VAL A 155 -15.37 -6.76 9.09
C VAL A 155 -14.32 -7.05 8.04
N SER A 156 -13.75 -8.25 8.04
CA SER A 156 -12.82 -8.67 7.00
C SER A 156 -12.87 -10.18 6.77
N ARG A 157 -12.25 -10.66 5.68
CA ARG A 157 -12.23 -12.10 5.34
C ARG A 157 -11.65 -12.94 6.49
N ASN A 158 -10.55 -12.47 7.08
CA ASN A 158 -9.81 -13.21 8.11
C ASN A 158 -10.05 -12.69 9.55
N GLY A 159 -10.63 -11.49 9.73
CA GLY A 159 -10.84 -10.85 11.04
C GLY A 159 -9.55 -10.57 11.81
N LEU A 160 -8.42 -10.47 11.11
CA LEU A 160 -7.12 -10.22 11.72
C LEU A 160 -6.86 -8.72 11.82
N LEU A 161 -6.72 -8.22 13.04
CA LEU A 161 -6.17 -6.88 13.28
C LEU A 161 -4.70 -6.81 12.85
N SER A 162 -4.22 -5.63 12.49
CA SER A 162 -2.78 -5.41 12.33
C SER A 162 -2.02 -5.70 13.63
N ALA A 163 -0.75 -6.07 13.53
CA ALA A 163 0.15 -6.22 14.67
C ALA A 163 0.47 -4.87 15.33
N VAL A 164 0.94 -4.88 16.58
CA VAL A 164 1.36 -3.66 17.28
C VAL A 164 2.86 -3.47 17.12
N ARG A 165 3.27 -2.25 16.78
CA ARG A 165 4.68 -1.92 16.56
C ARG A 165 5.43 -1.90 17.89
N SER A 166 6.61 -2.52 17.94
CA SER A 166 7.51 -2.53 19.09
C SER A 166 8.75 -1.68 18.79
N GLN A 167 9.57 -1.37 19.80
CA GLN A 167 10.92 -0.88 19.48
C GLN A 167 11.70 -1.99 18.79
N GLN A 168 12.52 -1.60 17.81
CA GLN A 168 13.31 -2.53 17.02
C GLN A 168 14.75 -2.54 17.52
N HIS A 169 15.28 -3.72 17.84
CA HIS A 169 16.70 -3.90 18.14
C HIS A 169 17.45 -4.35 16.89
N LYS A 170 18.77 -4.14 16.84
CA LYS A 170 19.57 -4.62 15.70
C LYS A 170 19.44 -6.15 15.57
N HIS A 171 19.13 -6.62 14.38
CA HIS A 171 19.14 -8.04 14.02
C HIS A 171 19.99 -8.25 12.77
N GLN A 172 20.95 -9.16 12.84
CA GLN A 172 21.75 -9.58 11.69
C GLN A 172 21.11 -10.84 11.09
N MET A 173 20.73 -10.77 9.82
CA MET A 173 20.14 -11.92 9.12
C MET A 173 21.18 -13.03 8.98
N GLN A 174 20.84 -14.25 9.41
CA GLN A 174 21.72 -15.42 9.34
C GLN A 174 21.40 -16.30 8.13
N PHE A 175 20.12 -16.38 7.75
CA PHE A 175 19.61 -17.21 6.67
C PHE A 175 19.23 -16.35 5.47
N LEU A 176 18.55 -15.23 5.67
CA LEU A 176 18.18 -14.27 4.61
C LEU A 176 19.39 -13.39 4.18
N THR A 177 20.51 -14.02 3.87
CA THR A 177 21.77 -13.36 3.47
C THR A 177 21.88 -13.23 1.96
N SER A 178 22.63 -12.23 1.50
CA SER A 178 22.92 -12.02 0.07
C SER A 178 23.56 -13.25 -0.59
N ASP A 179 24.36 -14.02 0.15
CA ASP A 179 25.05 -15.20 -0.39
C ASP A 179 24.11 -16.38 -0.54
N ASN A 180 23.22 -16.61 0.43
CA ASN A 180 22.17 -17.63 0.30
C ASN A 180 21.21 -17.29 -0.86
N ILE A 181 20.83 -16.02 -1.01
CA ILE A 181 19.97 -15.58 -2.11
C ILE A 181 20.68 -15.78 -3.46
N ARG A 182 21.95 -15.39 -3.59
CA ARG A 182 22.74 -15.62 -4.81
C ARG A 182 22.86 -17.11 -5.14
N ARG A 183 23.06 -17.96 -4.12
CA ARG A 183 23.11 -19.41 -4.28
C ARG A 183 21.80 -19.96 -4.85
N ILE A 184 20.65 -19.56 -4.30
CA ILE A 184 19.33 -19.97 -4.82
C ILE A 184 19.18 -19.52 -6.28
N LEU A 185 19.47 -18.25 -6.58
CA LEU A 185 19.33 -17.70 -7.93
C LEU A 185 20.21 -18.39 -8.98
N ASN A 186 21.36 -18.93 -8.58
CA ASN A 186 22.31 -19.56 -9.49
C ASN A 186 22.11 -21.09 -9.64
N GLN A 187 21.53 -21.76 -8.62
CA GLN A 187 21.54 -23.23 -8.54
C GLN A 187 20.14 -23.86 -8.61
N LYS A 188 19.06 -23.08 -8.43
CA LYS A 188 17.70 -23.61 -8.29
C LYS A 188 16.82 -23.22 -9.48
N ASP A 189 15.81 -24.04 -9.74
CA ASP A 189 14.78 -23.69 -10.71
C ASP A 189 14.03 -22.43 -10.24
N PRO A 190 13.66 -21.48 -11.13
CA PRO A 190 12.88 -20.29 -10.74
C PRO A 190 11.60 -20.59 -9.96
N ARG A 191 10.97 -21.75 -10.15
CA ARG A 191 9.80 -22.22 -9.39
C ARG A 191 10.11 -22.52 -7.94
N GLU A 192 11.35 -22.87 -7.61
CA GLU A 192 11.81 -23.08 -6.24
C GLU A 192 12.20 -21.78 -5.52
N LEU A 193 12.36 -20.66 -6.24
CA LEU A 193 12.83 -19.40 -5.65
C LEU A 193 11.95 -18.94 -4.48
N LEU A 194 10.64 -18.88 -4.66
CA LEU A 194 9.74 -18.43 -3.60
C LEU A 194 9.65 -19.44 -2.43
N PRO A 195 9.47 -20.76 -2.67
CA PRO A 195 9.58 -21.77 -1.60
C PRO A 195 10.87 -21.68 -0.78
N GLU A 196 12.03 -21.54 -1.42
CA GLU A 196 13.32 -21.41 -0.74
C GLU A 196 13.43 -20.11 0.05
N LEU A 197 12.93 -18.98 -0.49
CA LEU A 197 12.86 -17.73 0.25
C LEU A 197 11.95 -17.84 1.50
N ILE A 198 10.81 -18.52 1.39
CA ILE A 198 9.91 -18.79 2.53
C ILE A 198 10.58 -19.70 3.55
N HIS A 199 11.36 -20.69 3.11
CA HIS A 199 12.13 -21.57 4.00
C HIS A 199 13.19 -20.81 4.79
N LEU A 200 13.99 -19.97 4.12
CA LEU A 200 14.97 -19.11 4.79
C LEU A 200 14.30 -18.12 5.75
N PHE A 201 13.17 -17.53 5.35
CA PHE A 201 12.37 -16.68 6.23
C PHE A 201 11.88 -17.44 7.47
N SER A 202 11.41 -18.68 7.30
CA SER A 202 10.94 -19.52 8.40
C SER A 202 12.07 -19.84 9.39
N LYS A 203 13.28 -20.12 8.89
CA LYS A 203 14.47 -20.31 9.74
C LYS A 203 14.83 -19.06 10.53
N GLU A 204 14.81 -17.90 9.88
CA GLU A 204 15.09 -16.61 10.51
C GLU A 204 14.04 -16.23 11.56
N MET A 205 12.79 -16.63 11.33
CA MET A 205 11.68 -16.42 12.27
C MET A 205 11.73 -17.36 13.48
N GLY A 206 12.36 -18.52 13.38
CA GLY A 206 12.39 -19.59 14.39
C GLY A 206 12.56 -19.10 15.84
N PRO A 207 13.57 -18.27 16.15
CA PRO A 207 13.80 -17.74 17.50
C PRO A 207 12.65 -16.88 18.07
N TYR A 208 11.76 -16.38 17.23
CA TYR A 208 10.65 -15.49 17.60
C TYR A 208 9.29 -16.16 17.59
N LEU A 209 9.21 -17.43 17.16
CA LEU A 209 7.94 -18.13 17.06
C LEU A 209 7.58 -18.77 18.40
N PRO A 210 6.33 -18.62 18.86
CA PRO A 210 5.85 -19.31 20.06
C PRO A 210 5.61 -20.82 19.86
N ASN A 211 5.78 -21.35 18.65
CA ASN A 211 5.59 -22.77 18.28
C ASN A 211 6.75 -23.22 17.38
N PRO A 212 7.01 -24.54 17.25
CA PRO A 212 8.13 -25.08 16.49
C PRO A 212 8.11 -24.75 14.99
N SER A 213 6.94 -24.47 14.40
CA SER A 213 6.84 -24.10 12.99
C SER A 213 6.08 -22.79 12.74
N LEU A 214 6.46 -22.09 11.66
CA LEU A 214 5.80 -20.87 11.20
C LEU A 214 4.34 -21.16 10.83
N SER A 215 4.08 -22.25 10.10
CA SER A 215 2.73 -22.64 9.67
C SER A 215 1.78 -22.87 10.84
N GLU A 216 2.22 -23.59 11.88
CA GLU A 216 1.43 -23.81 13.09
C GLU A 216 1.14 -22.51 13.83
N THR A 217 2.16 -21.65 13.96
CA THR A 217 2.00 -20.33 14.59
C THR A 217 0.93 -19.52 13.87
N LEU A 218 1.01 -19.42 12.54
CA LEU A 218 0.05 -18.68 11.73
C LEU A 218 -1.37 -19.28 11.83
N THR A 219 -1.49 -20.60 11.89
CA THR A 219 -2.77 -21.30 12.04
C THR A 219 -3.41 -21.03 13.40
N LYS A 220 -2.62 -21.05 14.48
CA LYS A 220 -3.10 -20.73 15.84
C LYS A 220 -3.50 -19.27 15.94
N LEU A 221 -2.71 -18.34 15.39
CA LEU A 221 -3.00 -16.90 15.42
C LEU A 221 -4.35 -16.56 14.78
N LYS A 222 -4.74 -17.26 13.70
CA LYS A 222 -6.06 -17.10 13.05
C LYS A 222 -7.26 -17.52 13.93
N LYS A 223 -7.01 -18.27 15.01
CA LYS A 223 -8.07 -18.78 15.92
C LYS A 223 -8.20 -17.95 17.19
N ILE A 224 -7.25 -17.07 17.50
CA ILE A 224 -7.28 -16.25 18.73
C ILE A 224 -8.34 -15.16 18.58
N ALA A 225 -9.16 -14.98 19.62
CA ALA A 225 -10.13 -13.90 19.67
C ALA A 225 -9.45 -12.52 19.52
N PRO A 226 -10.04 -11.56 18.78
CA PRO A 226 -9.40 -10.28 18.46
C PRO A 226 -8.84 -9.53 19.68
N LEU A 227 -9.61 -9.40 20.77
CA LEU A 227 -9.15 -8.72 21.99
C LEU A 227 -8.01 -9.47 22.68
N LYS A 228 -8.07 -10.81 22.75
CA LYS A 228 -6.98 -11.62 23.31
C LYS A 228 -5.69 -11.45 22.49
N ARG A 229 -5.81 -11.40 21.17
CA ARG A 229 -4.66 -11.15 20.29
C ARG A 229 -4.10 -9.74 20.49
N LEU A 230 -4.95 -8.71 20.54
CA LEU A 230 -4.50 -7.33 20.79
C LEU A 230 -3.76 -7.21 22.13
N ASN A 231 -4.27 -7.84 23.19
CA ASN A 231 -3.60 -7.88 24.50
C ASN A 231 -2.22 -8.53 24.44
N TRP A 232 -2.07 -9.59 23.65
CA TRP A 232 -0.78 -10.25 23.43
C TRP A 232 0.19 -9.37 22.64
N GLU A 233 -0.28 -8.72 21.57
CA GLU A 233 0.52 -7.77 20.78
C GLU A 233 0.99 -6.56 21.62
N ILE A 234 0.11 -6.01 22.48
CA ILE A 234 0.45 -4.93 23.42
C ILE A 234 1.56 -5.37 24.37
N ARG A 235 1.42 -6.52 25.03
CA ARG A 235 2.46 -7.05 25.95
C ARG A 235 3.79 -7.28 25.25
N ASN A 236 3.77 -7.78 24.01
CA ASN A 236 4.98 -7.96 23.24
C ASN A 236 5.65 -6.63 22.88
N ALA A 237 4.86 -5.63 22.51
CA ALA A 237 5.35 -4.31 22.18
C ALA A 237 5.92 -3.57 23.41
N GLU A 238 5.31 -3.74 24.59
CA GLU A 238 5.81 -3.19 25.85
C GLU A 238 7.14 -3.82 26.29
N THR A 239 7.25 -5.14 26.13
CA THR A 239 8.44 -5.88 26.58
C THR A 239 9.57 -5.90 25.56
N ASN A 240 9.36 -5.34 24.36
CA ASN A 240 10.31 -5.33 23.24
C ASN A 240 10.92 -6.70 22.89
N ARG A 241 10.19 -7.79 23.15
CA ARG A 241 10.77 -9.15 23.15
C ARG A 241 11.02 -9.75 21.77
N LEU A 242 10.46 -9.18 20.69
CA LEU A 242 10.46 -9.86 19.39
C LEU A 242 10.92 -8.96 18.22
N ASN A 243 12.03 -9.32 17.59
CA ASN A 243 12.55 -8.66 16.37
C ASN A 243 11.94 -9.22 15.07
N TRP A 244 10.84 -9.97 15.12
CA TRP A 244 10.19 -10.54 13.93
C TRP A 244 9.86 -9.48 12.87
N GLN A 245 9.60 -8.23 13.29
CA GLN A 245 9.30 -7.10 12.41
C GLN A 245 10.45 -6.78 11.44
N LEU A 246 11.70 -6.93 11.90
CA LEU A 246 12.88 -6.72 11.05
C LEU A 246 13.07 -7.85 10.06
N VAL A 247 12.88 -9.09 10.52
CA VAL A 247 12.93 -10.28 9.64
C VAL A 247 11.88 -10.15 8.54
N LEU A 248 10.66 -9.78 8.91
CA LEU A 248 9.57 -9.59 7.96
C LEU A 248 9.80 -8.40 7.02
N SER A 249 10.32 -7.28 7.52
CA SER A 249 10.69 -6.13 6.69
C SER A 249 11.76 -6.52 5.65
N SER A 250 12.81 -7.23 6.07
CA SER A 250 13.85 -7.73 5.15
C SER A 250 13.27 -8.67 4.11
N PHE A 251 12.42 -9.62 4.51
CA PHE A 251 11.75 -10.53 3.59
C PHE A 251 10.88 -9.78 2.57
N TYR A 252 10.12 -8.78 3.02
CA TYR A 252 9.32 -7.92 2.15
C TYR A 252 10.18 -7.19 1.10
N GLN A 253 11.33 -6.65 1.49
CA GLN A 253 12.27 -5.99 0.58
C GLN A 253 12.86 -6.97 -0.45
N LEU A 254 13.11 -8.22 -0.04
CA LEU A 254 13.54 -9.28 -0.97
C LEU A 254 12.44 -9.63 -1.96
N LEU A 255 11.19 -9.81 -1.50
CA LEU A 255 10.06 -10.04 -2.39
C LEU A 255 9.90 -8.90 -3.39
N TYR A 256 10.00 -7.64 -2.96
CA TYR A 256 9.96 -6.48 -3.87
C TYR A 256 10.98 -6.55 -5.02
N ARG A 257 12.23 -6.91 -4.70
CA ARG A 257 13.32 -6.97 -5.70
C ARG A 257 13.26 -8.21 -6.58
N LEU A 258 12.91 -9.35 -5.99
CA LEU A 258 12.94 -10.65 -6.65
C LEU A 258 11.61 -11.02 -7.30
N TRP A 259 10.53 -10.27 -7.05
CA TRP A 259 9.20 -10.52 -7.62
C TRP A 259 9.24 -10.83 -9.11
N PRO A 260 9.91 -10.02 -9.96
CA PRO A 260 9.89 -10.25 -11.41
C PRO A 260 10.61 -11.54 -11.84
N LYS A 261 11.41 -12.15 -10.95
CA LYS A 261 12.10 -13.44 -11.17
C LYS A 261 11.27 -14.64 -10.69
N ILE A 262 10.19 -14.41 -9.92
CA ILE A 262 9.30 -15.46 -9.43
C ILE A 262 8.25 -15.76 -10.51
N PRO A 263 8.03 -17.04 -10.87
CA PRO A 263 7.00 -17.40 -11.84
C PRO A 263 5.59 -16.94 -11.45
N PHE A 264 4.78 -16.58 -12.43
CA PHE A 264 3.43 -16.04 -12.24
C PHE A 264 2.55 -16.92 -11.34
N ALA A 265 2.58 -18.24 -11.53
CA ALA A 265 1.78 -19.16 -10.71
C ALA A 265 2.11 -19.03 -9.21
N CYS A 266 3.40 -18.98 -8.87
CA CYS A 266 3.87 -18.80 -7.49
C CYS A 266 3.51 -17.41 -6.94
N GLN A 267 3.63 -16.37 -7.77
CA GLN A 267 3.22 -15.00 -7.40
C GLN A 267 1.72 -14.95 -7.04
N SER A 268 0.88 -15.51 -7.91
CA SER A 268 -0.57 -15.56 -7.73
C SER A 268 -0.96 -16.30 -6.47
N GLU A 269 -0.41 -17.50 -6.28
CA GLU A 269 -0.65 -18.31 -5.08
C GLU A 269 -0.24 -17.58 -3.80
N PHE A 270 0.91 -16.89 -3.81
CA PHE A 270 1.37 -16.14 -2.65
C PHE A 270 0.44 -14.97 -2.28
N LEU A 271 -0.01 -14.22 -3.29
CA LEU A 271 -0.95 -13.13 -3.09
C LEU A 271 -2.29 -13.61 -2.53
N GLU A 272 -2.78 -14.75 -3.01
CA GLU A 272 -4.03 -15.35 -2.57
C GLU A 272 -3.94 -15.89 -1.13
N LYS A 273 -2.91 -16.69 -0.84
CA LYS A 273 -2.83 -17.48 0.40
C LYS A 273 -2.10 -16.78 1.55
N HIS A 274 -1.11 -15.93 1.26
CA HIS A 274 -0.15 -15.45 2.26
C HIS A 274 -0.10 -13.93 2.43
N ALA A 275 -0.32 -13.17 1.36
CA ALA A 275 -0.11 -11.72 1.40
C ALA A 275 -0.97 -11.01 2.45
N SER A 276 -2.26 -11.33 2.59
CA SER A 276 -3.13 -10.69 3.60
C SER A 276 -2.60 -10.87 5.02
N LEU A 277 -2.06 -12.05 5.35
CA LEU A 277 -1.52 -12.32 6.66
C LEU A 277 -0.21 -11.57 6.86
N MET A 278 0.68 -11.62 5.87
CA MET A 278 1.94 -10.87 5.88
C MET A 278 1.69 -9.36 6.09
N PHE A 279 0.72 -8.77 5.38
CA PHE A 279 0.38 -7.34 5.54
C PHE A 279 -0.23 -7.01 6.90
N SER A 280 -0.96 -7.94 7.54
CA SER A 280 -1.41 -7.73 8.92
C SER A 280 -0.23 -7.54 9.89
N PHE A 281 0.94 -8.12 9.59
CA PHE A 281 2.16 -7.95 10.39
C PHE A 281 3.03 -6.78 9.92
N LEU A 282 3.21 -6.58 8.60
CA LEU A 282 4.00 -5.47 8.05
C LEU A 282 3.37 -4.11 8.37
N CYS A 283 2.04 -4.00 8.26
CA CYS A 283 1.31 -2.76 8.53
C CYS A 283 1.02 -2.59 10.02
N ALA A 284 2.05 -2.75 10.86
CA ALA A 284 1.94 -2.62 12.31
C ALA A 284 1.69 -1.16 12.72
N PHE A 285 0.81 -0.97 13.70
CA PHE A 285 0.35 0.35 14.15
C PHE A 285 0.91 0.69 15.54
N PRO A 286 0.95 1.98 15.94
CA PRO A 286 1.62 2.41 17.17
C PRO A 286 1.00 1.83 18.45
N LEU A 287 1.82 1.58 19.47
CA LEU A 287 1.37 1.08 20.78
C LEU A 287 0.33 2.00 21.44
N LYS A 288 0.49 3.33 21.36
CA LYS A 288 -0.48 4.30 21.87
C LYS A 288 -1.89 4.09 21.28
N SER A 289 -1.95 3.85 19.97
CA SER A 289 -3.21 3.55 19.28
C SER A 289 -3.81 2.21 19.71
N ALA A 290 -2.96 1.24 20.07
CA ALA A 290 -3.41 -0.08 20.54
C ALA A 290 -4.19 0.01 21.85
N TYR A 291 -3.78 0.86 22.80
CA TYR A 291 -4.53 1.09 24.04
C TYR A 291 -5.91 1.69 23.79
N ILE A 292 -6.04 2.61 22.82
CA ILE A 292 -7.34 3.19 22.45
C ILE A 292 -8.28 2.11 21.92
N LEU A 293 -7.80 1.28 20.98
CA LEU A 293 -8.59 0.17 20.46
C LEU A 293 -8.93 -0.86 21.55
N GLN A 294 -7.99 -1.17 22.44
CA GLN A 294 -8.19 -2.10 23.55
C GLN A 294 -9.31 -1.60 24.47
N ALA A 295 -9.29 -0.34 24.87
CA ALA A 295 -10.34 0.27 25.69
C ALA A 295 -11.70 0.22 24.98
N MET A 296 -11.76 0.55 23.68
CA MET A 296 -12.99 0.45 22.88
C MET A 296 -13.53 -0.98 22.81
N MET A 297 -12.66 -1.99 22.69
CA MET A 297 -13.07 -3.40 22.66
C MET A 297 -13.52 -3.92 24.03
N GLN A 298 -12.85 -3.51 25.11
CA GLN A 298 -13.21 -3.88 26.49
C GLN A 298 -14.60 -3.36 26.87
N ARG A 299 -14.94 -2.12 26.47
CA ARG A 299 -16.29 -1.55 26.64
C ARG A 299 -17.31 -2.00 25.59
N GLN A 300 -16.95 -2.99 24.76
CA GLN A 300 -17.79 -3.55 23.69
C GLN A 300 -18.26 -2.55 22.63
N GLN A 301 -17.60 -1.40 22.52
CA GLN A 301 -17.87 -0.44 21.47
C GLN A 301 -17.27 -0.89 20.13
N LEU A 302 -16.06 -1.47 20.14
CA LEU A 302 -15.39 -1.99 18.94
C LEU A 302 -15.43 -3.51 18.91
N SER A 303 -15.85 -4.06 17.78
CA SER A 303 -15.84 -5.50 17.49
C SER A 303 -15.14 -5.77 16.16
N VAL A 304 -14.48 -6.93 16.06
CA VAL A 304 -13.79 -7.36 14.83
C VAL A 304 -14.35 -8.72 14.43
N HIS A 305 -14.85 -8.79 13.19
CA HIS A 305 -15.56 -9.94 12.66
C HIS A 305 -14.80 -10.52 11.47
N LYS A 306 -14.73 -11.86 11.42
CA LYS A 306 -14.12 -12.61 10.32
C LYS A 306 -15.20 -13.16 9.39
N GLY A 307 -14.79 -13.60 8.21
CA GLY A 307 -15.67 -14.27 7.27
C GLY A 307 -16.54 -13.33 6.45
N PHE A 308 -16.16 -12.07 6.28
CA PHE A 308 -16.88 -11.16 5.39
C PHE A 308 -17.09 -11.74 3.98
N ILE A 309 -18.35 -11.80 3.54
CA ILE A 309 -18.78 -12.31 2.22
C ILE A 309 -19.20 -11.14 1.32
N GLY A 310 -20.04 -10.24 1.84
CA GLY A 310 -20.62 -9.16 1.07
C GLY A 310 -21.52 -8.27 1.91
N ILE A 311 -22.17 -7.32 1.24
CA ILE A 311 -23.10 -6.36 1.85
C ILE A 311 -24.33 -6.22 0.98
N GLU A 312 -25.43 -5.84 1.62
CA GLU A 312 -26.72 -5.61 0.98
C GLU A 312 -27.38 -4.38 1.63
N PRO A 313 -27.70 -3.33 0.87
CA PRO A 313 -28.47 -2.20 1.39
C PRO A 313 -29.89 -2.64 1.75
N CYS A 314 -30.37 -2.24 2.93
CA CYS A 314 -31.72 -2.54 3.38
C CYS A 314 -32.29 -1.35 4.17
N SER A 315 -33.33 -0.70 3.65
CA SER A 315 -34.13 0.33 4.34
C SER A 315 -33.31 1.43 5.05
N GLY A 316 -32.32 2.01 4.37
CA GLY A 316 -31.45 3.06 4.95
C GLY A 316 -30.33 2.55 5.86
N GLN A 317 -30.16 1.23 5.95
CA GLN A 317 -29.08 0.54 6.65
C GLN A 317 -28.35 -0.42 5.69
N PHE A 318 -27.34 -1.12 6.21
CA PHE A 318 -26.63 -2.18 5.49
C PHE A 318 -26.69 -3.48 6.28
N LEU A 319 -27.00 -4.57 5.58
CA LEU A 319 -26.82 -5.93 6.05
C LEU A 319 -25.45 -6.44 5.58
N ILE A 320 -24.64 -6.91 6.52
CA ILE A 320 -23.29 -7.42 6.28
C ILE A 320 -23.31 -8.94 6.43
N HIS A 321 -23.06 -9.62 5.32
CA HIS A 321 -23.07 -11.08 5.25
C HIS A 321 -21.73 -11.65 5.73
N LEU A 322 -21.78 -12.51 6.75
CA LEU A 322 -20.62 -13.17 7.34
C LEU A 322 -20.74 -14.70 7.21
N LYS A 323 -19.63 -15.36 6.90
CA LYS A 323 -19.56 -16.81 6.81
C LYS A 323 -19.82 -17.44 8.18
N GLN A 324 -20.81 -18.34 8.22
CA GLN A 324 -21.16 -19.15 9.40
C GLN A 324 -21.51 -18.30 10.64
N GLN A 325 -21.98 -17.06 10.42
CA GLN A 325 -22.38 -16.13 11.47
C GLN A 325 -23.68 -15.45 11.05
N ARG A 326 -24.44 -14.93 12.02
CA ARG A 326 -25.59 -14.07 11.71
C ARG A 326 -25.11 -12.81 11.00
N PRO A 327 -25.85 -12.32 9.99
CA PRO A 327 -25.55 -11.03 9.39
C PRO A 327 -25.53 -9.91 10.44
N LEU A 328 -24.65 -8.93 10.25
CA LEU A 328 -24.64 -7.71 11.07
C LEU A 328 -25.44 -6.62 10.35
N ILE A 329 -26.13 -5.78 11.11
CA ILE A 329 -26.80 -4.59 10.58
C ILE A 329 -26.01 -3.37 11.03
N CYS A 330 -25.79 -2.40 10.16
CA CYS A 330 -25.20 -1.11 10.52
C CYS A 330 -25.86 0.05 9.78
N ASP A 331 -25.75 1.25 10.34
CA ASP A 331 -26.33 2.47 9.78
C ASP A 331 -25.40 3.10 8.73
N TYR A 332 -24.09 3.03 8.98
CA TYR A 332 -23.05 3.62 8.15
C TYR A 332 -22.00 2.59 7.78
N LEU A 333 -21.49 2.69 6.56
CA LEU A 333 -20.50 1.77 6.02
C LEU A 333 -19.31 2.52 5.43
N ILE A 334 -18.10 2.17 5.87
CA ILE A 334 -16.85 2.78 5.41
C ILE A 334 -15.95 1.71 4.80
N CYS A 335 -15.55 1.91 3.55
CA CYS A 335 -14.63 1.00 2.88
C CYS A 335 -13.18 1.35 3.25
N ALA A 336 -12.45 0.44 3.90
CA ALA A 336 -11.06 0.61 4.31
C ALA A 336 -10.17 -0.53 3.79
N THR A 337 -10.41 -0.98 2.56
CA THR A 337 -9.75 -2.15 1.95
C THR A 337 -8.39 -1.85 1.31
N GLY A 338 -7.91 -0.60 1.39
CA GLY A 338 -6.65 -0.16 0.78
C GLY A 338 -6.80 0.23 -0.70
N SER A 339 -5.69 0.28 -1.43
CA SER A 339 -5.68 0.64 -2.85
C SER A 339 -6.30 -0.45 -3.72
N GLY A 340 -7.08 -0.05 -4.72
CA GLY A 340 -7.68 -0.97 -5.69
C GLY A 340 -6.65 -1.62 -6.58
N THR A 341 -7.04 -2.64 -7.35
CA THR A 341 -6.13 -3.37 -8.23
C THR A 341 -6.39 -3.10 -9.71
N GLN A 342 -7.59 -2.65 -10.06
CA GLN A 342 -8.02 -2.50 -11.44
C GLN A 342 -7.56 -1.16 -12.00
N ALA A 343 -6.76 -1.20 -13.06
CA ALA A 343 -6.29 0.01 -13.74
C ALA A 343 -7.47 0.77 -14.35
N ALA A 344 -8.45 0.05 -14.93
CA ALA A 344 -9.65 0.62 -15.53
C ALA A 344 -10.54 1.43 -14.56
N ALA A 345 -10.32 1.30 -13.24
CA ALA A 345 -11.04 2.11 -12.24
C ALA A 345 -10.67 3.60 -12.32
N GLN A 346 -9.52 3.94 -12.91
CA GLN A 346 -9.08 5.31 -13.10
C GLN A 346 -9.39 5.76 -14.55
N PRO A 347 -10.14 6.85 -14.77
CA PRO A 347 -10.59 7.24 -16.12
C PRO A 347 -9.47 7.37 -17.16
N LEU A 348 -8.35 8.00 -16.80
CA LEU A 348 -7.20 8.12 -17.68
C LEU A 348 -6.68 6.74 -18.11
N LEU A 349 -6.51 5.81 -17.17
CA LEU A 349 -6.00 4.47 -17.46
C LEU A 349 -7.01 3.64 -18.26
N ALA A 350 -8.32 3.78 -17.99
CA ALA A 350 -9.36 3.14 -18.79
C ALA A 350 -9.28 3.54 -20.27
N GLU A 351 -9.11 4.83 -20.54
CA GLU A 351 -8.95 5.33 -21.92
C GLU A 351 -7.65 4.82 -22.56
N MET A 352 -6.57 4.76 -21.78
CA MET A 352 -5.29 4.23 -22.25
C MET A 352 -5.35 2.72 -22.57
N LEU A 353 -6.08 1.93 -21.77
CA LEU A 353 -6.35 0.51 -22.03
C LEU A 353 -7.16 0.33 -23.31
N LYS A 354 -8.22 1.13 -23.50
CA LYS A 354 -9.04 1.14 -24.72
C LYS A 354 -8.20 1.42 -25.96
N ARG A 355 -7.24 2.35 -25.86
CA ARG A 355 -6.28 2.69 -26.92
C ARG A 355 -5.11 1.71 -27.06
N LYS A 356 -5.00 0.72 -26.17
CA LYS A 356 -3.93 -0.29 -26.14
C LYS A 356 -2.52 0.28 -25.99
N ILE A 357 -2.39 1.44 -25.33
CA ILE A 357 -1.08 2.08 -25.05
C ILE A 357 -0.54 1.72 -23.65
N ILE A 358 -1.31 0.97 -22.88
CA ILE A 358 -0.91 0.27 -21.65
C ILE A 358 -1.54 -1.13 -21.65
N LYS A 359 -0.99 -2.02 -20.84
CA LYS A 359 -1.56 -3.35 -20.55
C LYS A 359 -1.80 -3.49 -19.06
N GLU A 360 -2.95 -4.01 -18.68
CA GLU A 360 -3.25 -4.34 -17.29
C GLU A 360 -2.44 -5.56 -16.84
N HIS A 361 -1.84 -5.50 -15.66
CA HIS A 361 -1.13 -6.62 -15.08
C HIS A 361 -2.12 -7.54 -14.37
N PRO A 362 -2.10 -8.88 -14.56
CA PRO A 362 -3.11 -9.77 -13.98
C PRO A 362 -3.15 -9.77 -12.43
N LEU A 363 -2.04 -9.38 -11.79
CA LEU A 363 -1.94 -9.21 -10.34
C LEU A 363 -2.26 -7.78 -9.84
N GLY A 364 -2.79 -6.92 -10.72
CA GLY A 364 -3.20 -5.54 -10.47
C GLY A 364 -2.21 -4.49 -10.95
N GLY A 365 -2.71 -3.30 -11.29
CA GLY A 365 -1.92 -2.24 -11.89
C GLY A 365 -1.64 -2.50 -13.37
N ILE A 366 -0.51 -1.99 -13.87
CA ILE A 366 -0.13 -2.08 -15.29
C ILE A 366 1.22 -2.78 -15.47
N CYS A 367 1.41 -3.35 -16.65
CA CYS A 367 2.65 -4.02 -17.03
C CYS A 367 3.77 -3.01 -17.31
N ILE A 368 4.93 -3.27 -16.74
CA ILE A 368 6.16 -2.53 -17.00
C ILE A 368 7.33 -3.51 -17.19
N ASN A 369 8.38 -3.05 -17.86
CA ASN A 369 9.69 -3.68 -17.77
C ASN A 369 10.23 -3.44 -16.36
N PRO A 370 10.47 -4.49 -15.55
CA PRO A 370 10.87 -4.32 -14.17
C PRO A 370 12.21 -3.61 -14.04
N THR A 371 13.13 -3.76 -14.98
CA THR A 371 14.49 -3.20 -14.87
C THR A 371 14.52 -1.68 -15.02
N ASN A 372 13.69 -1.12 -15.89
CA ASN A 372 13.72 0.31 -16.23
C ASN A 372 12.39 1.04 -16.08
N HIS A 373 11.33 0.33 -15.67
CA HIS A 373 9.98 0.86 -15.47
C HIS A 373 9.28 1.41 -16.73
N GLN A 374 9.79 1.11 -17.93
CA GLN A 374 9.08 1.42 -19.16
C GLN A 374 7.78 0.62 -19.22
N ILE A 375 6.71 1.26 -19.65
CA ILE A 375 5.41 0.63 -19.84
C ILE A 375 5.49 -0.41 -20.95
N LEU A 376 4.89 -1.58 -20.72
CA LEU A 376 4.74 -2.62 -21.72
C LEU A 376 3.33 -2.57 -22.32
N THR A 377 3.24 -2.81 -23.63
CA THR A 377 1.98 -2.96 -24.37
C THR A 377 1.98 -4.27 -25.16
N ASP A 378 0.84 -4.66 -25.72
CA ASP A 378 0.71 -5.89 -26.52
C ASP A 378 1.28 -5.79 -27.94
N LYS A 379 1.43 -4.58 -28.49
CA LYS A 379 1.68 -4.41 -29.94
C LYS A 379 2.68 -3.31 -30.32
N GLN A 380 2.99 -2.39 -29.43
CA GLN A 380 3.81 -1.22 -29.75
C GLN A 380 4.80 -0.93 -28.62
N GLU A 381 6.06 -0.70 -28.99
CA GLU A 381 6.97 -0.06 -28.05
C GLU A 381 6.60 1.42 -27.94
N HIS A 382 6.53 1.91 -26.71
CA HIS A 382 6.42 3.33 -26.41
C HIS A 382 7.69 3.77 -25.68
N PRO A 383 8.81 3.98 -26.42
CA PRO A 383 10.04 4.48 -25.83
C PRO A 383 9.79 5.77 -25.07
N GLY A 384 10.39 5.89 -23.89
CA GLY A 384 10.24 7.07 -23.06
C GLY A 384 8.93 7.16 -22.26
N PHE A 385 8.12 6.10 -22.22
CA PHE A 385 6.90 6.05 -21.41
C PHE A 385 7.08 5.14 -20.19
N TYR A 386 6.92 5.67 -18.98
CA TYR A 386 7.21 4.99 -17.71
C TYR A 386 6.04 5.03 -16.72
N ALA A 387 6.05 4.14 -15.73
CA ALA A 387 5.16 4.19 -14.59
C ALA A 387 5.84 3.79 -13.28
N LEU A 388 5.37 4.36 -12.17
CA LEU A 388 5.90 4.08 -10.84
C LEU A 388 4.79 4.09 -9.77
N GLY A 389 5.17 3.69 -8.56
CA GLY A 389 4.31 3.64 -7.40
C GLY A 389 3.32 2.46 -7.45
N ASP A 390 2.16 2.66 -6.83
CA ASP A 390 1.13 1.63 -6.71
C ASP A 390 0.57 1.18 -8.08
N LEU A 391 0.72 1.99 -9.12
CA LEU A 391 0.36 1.63 -10.50
C LEU A 391 1.07 0.38 -11.00
N VAL A 392 2.26 0.05 -10.48
CA VAL A 392 3.06 -1.09 -10.94
C VAL A 392 3.06 -2.26 -9.96
N LYS A 393 2.11 -2.31 -9.01
CA LYS A 393 2.06 -3.27 -7.89
C LYS A 393 2.00 -4.75 -8.29
N GLY A 394 1.57 -5.05 -9.51
CA GLY A 394 1.54 -6.40 -10.05
C GLY A 394 2.90 -6.83 -10.56
N ALA A 395 3.58 -5.94 -11.30
CA ALA A 395 4.92 -6.16 -11.84
C ALA A 395 6.03 -6.03 -10.76
N ARG A 396 5.79 -5.22 -9.73
CA ARG A 396 6.64 -5.06 -8.54
C ARG A 396 5.80 -5.36 -7.31
N PHE A 397 6.20 -6.34 -6.50
CA PHE A 397 5.42 -6.80 -5.36
C PHE A 397 4.96 -5.65 -4.45
N ARG A 398 3.68 -5.26 -4.55
CA ARG A 398 2.90 -4.39 -3.64
C ARG A 398 3.70 -3.21 -3.06
N ILE A 399 3.46 -2.00 -3.57
CA ILE A 399 4.19 -0.80 -3.12
C ILE A 399 3.53 -0.18 -1.90
N ILE A 400 4.13 -0.37 -0.71
CA ILE A 400 3.64 0.22 0.55
C ILE A 400 4.67 1.15 1.22
N GLU A 401 5.92 1.16 0.75
CA GLU A 401 6.98 1.99 1.31
C GLU A 401 7.44 3.06 0.32
N LEU A 402 7.59 4.30 0.80
CA LEU A 402 8.12 5.40 0.00
C LEU A 402 9.53 5.11 -0.54
N GLY A 403 10.36 4.37 0.22
CA GLY A 403 11.71 4.01 -0.24
C GLY A 403 11.71 3.25 -1.56
N GLN A 404 10.67 2.45 -1.83
CA GLN A 404 10.52 1.76 -3.12
C GLN A 404 10.20 2.75 -4.23
N ILE A 405 9.31 3.72 -3.98
CA ILE A 405 8.99 4.79 -4.94
C ILE A 405 10.25 5.57 -5.32
N VAL A 406 11.11 5.88 -4.34
CA VAL A 406 12.41 6.54 -4.56
C VAL A 406 13.34 5.67 -5.42
N GLU A 407 13.41 4.37 -5.15
CA GLU A 407 14.20 3.42 -5.97
C GLU A 407 13.70 3.38 -7.42
N GLN A 408 12.38 3.34 -7.62
CA GLN A 408 11.76 3.36 -8.96
C GLN A 408 12.02 4.67 -9.71
N ALA A 409 11.85 5.80 -9.03
CA ALA A 409 12.14 7.12 -9.61
C ALA A 409 13.62 7.22 -10.03
N ALA A 410 14.55 6.71 -9.22
CA ALA A 410 15.96 6.68 -9.57
C ALA A 410 16.26 5.81 -10.82
N LEU A 411 15.64 4.63 -10.93
CA LEU A 411 15.78 3.76 -12.11
C LEU A 411 15.26 4.44 -13.38
N ILE A 412 14.09 5.09 -13.31
CA ILE A 412 13.49 5.81 -14.44
C ILE A 412 14.40 6.97 -14.85
N SER A 413 14.83 7.80 -13.90
CA SER A 413 15.71 8.95 -14.18
C SER A 413 17.03 8.52 -14.81
N GLN A 414 17.66 7.45 -14.30
CA GLN A 414 18.89 6.91 -14.91
C GLN A 414 18.67 6.40 -16.33
N HIS A 415 17.53 5.75 -16.59
CA HIS A 415 17.22 5.28 -17.93
C HIS A 415 16.93 6.43 -18.91
N ILE A 416 16.23 7.47 -18.46
CA ILE A 416 15.99 8.68 -19.25
C ILE A 416 17.33 9.37 -19.56
N LEU A 417 18.22 9.52 -18.58
CA LEU A 417 19.55 10.13 -18.78
C LEU A 417 20.39 9.39 -19.82
N LYS A 418 20.39 8.05 -19.78
CA LYS A 418 21.10 7.24 -20.79
C LYS A 418 20.60 7.44 -22.21
N SER A 419 19.33 7.85 -22.39
CA SER A 419 18.78 8.14 -23.72
C SER A 419 19.21 9.50 -24.29
N PHE A 420 19.78 10.38 -23.46
CA PHE A 420 20.38 11.64 -23.91
C PHE A 420 21.86 11.51 -24.28
N SER A 421 22.54 10.46 -23.84
CA SER A 421 23.92 10.18 -24.25
C SER A 421 23.91 9.73 -25.72
N PRO A 422 24.65 10.38 -26.64
CA PRO A 422 24.80 9.87 -27.99
C PRO A 422 25.37 8.46 -27.91
N ALA A 423 24.81 7.52 -28.69
CA ALA A 423 25.42 6.22 -28.86
C ALA A 423 26.85 6.46 -29.32
N THR A 424 27.84 6.06 -28.51
CA THR A 424 29.23 5.99 -28.93
C THR A 424 29.26 5.02 -30.10
N SER A 425 29.30 5.60 -31.29
CA SER A 425 29.44 4.94 -32.60
C SER A 425 30.72 4.16 -32.70
#